data_AF-A0A6I5CFF3-F1
#
_entry.id   AF-A0A6I5CFF3-F1
#
_cell.length_a   1.000
_cell.length_b   1.000
_cell.length_c   1.000
_cell.angle_alpha   90.00
_cell.angle_beta   90.00
_cell.angle_gamma   90.00
#
_symmetry.space_group_name_H-M   'P 1'
#
loop_
_entity.id
_entity.type
_entity.pdbx_description
1 polymer ?
#
loop_
_entity_poly.entity_id
_entity_poly.type
_entity_poly.pdbx_seq_one_letter_code
_entity_poly.pdbx_strand_id
1 'polypeptide(L)' 'LAVTPLQVALAWVRDRPGVTAPIVGARTAQQLMAALSVESLSLPDEICRALDDVSAPVHRYPDHDWSTL' A
#
# COMPACT_ATOMS: atom_id res chain seq x y z
N LEU A 1 11.01 9.18 10.25
CA LEU A 1 10.60 9.97 9.06
C LEU A 1 9.45 10.90 9.45
N ALA A 2 9.39 12.11 8.90
CA ALA A 2 8.28 13.05 9.11
C ALA A 2 7.32 13.02 7.91
N VAL A 3 6.61 11.90 7.76
CA VAL A 3 5.68 11.65 6.64
C VAL A 3 4.31 11.24 7.16
N THR A 4 3.27 11.53 6.40
CA THR A 4 1.89 11.21 6.77
C THR A 4 1.56 9.73 6.58
N PRO A 5 0.52 9.18 7.24
CA PRO A 5 0.08 7.80 7.03
C PRO A 5 -0.26 7.49 5.57
N LEU A 6 -0.86 8.44 4.84
CA LEU A 6 -1.13 8.31 3.41
C LEU A 6 0.16 8.05 2.62
N GLN A 7 1.20 8.84 2.91
CA GLN A 7 2.48 8.73 2.20
C GLN A 7 3.18 7.40 2.52
N VAL A 8 3.14 6.95 3.77
CA VAL A 8 3.69 5.65 4.18
C VAL A 8 2.96 4.52 3.46
N ALA A 9 1.62 4.48 3.54
CA ALA A 9 0.83 3.41 2.94
C ALA A 9 1.03 3.34 1.42
N LEU A 10 1.01 4.49 0.75
CA LEU A 10 1.12 4.54 -0.71
C LEU A 10 2.53 4.20 -1.20
N ALA A 11 3.58 4.68 -0.52
CA ALA A 11 4.95 4.29 -0.83
C ALA A 11 5.17 2.79 -0.62
N TRP A 12 4.66 2.23 0.48
CA TRP A 12 4.75 0.79 0.73
C TRP A 12 4.05 -0.01 -0.37
N VAL A 13 2.79 0.29 -0.72
CA VAL A 13 2.05 -0.44 -1.76
C VAL A 13 2.74 -0.33 -3.12
N ARG A 14 3.22 0.87 -3.50
CA ARG A 14 3.91 1.10 -4.78
C ARG A 14 5.12 0.19 -4.95
N ASP A 15 5.89 -0.04 -3.89
CA ASP A 15 7.14 -0.78 -3.96
C ASP A 15 6.96 -2.31 -3.81
N ARG A 16 5.71 -2.79 -3.65
CA ARG A 16 5.46 -4.22 -3.46
C ARG A 16 5.72 -5.02 -4.75
N PRO A 17 6.28 -6.24 -4.64
CA PRO A 17 6.37 -7.16 -5.75
C PRO A 17 5.01 -7.42 -6.41
N GLY A 18 4.96 -7.29 -7.74
CA GLY A 18 3.73 -7.51 -8.52
C GLY A 18 2.78 -6.31 -8.58
N VAL A 19 3.09 -5.20 -7.92
CA VAL A 19 2.33 -3.94 -8.06
C VAL A 19 2.94 -3.09 -9.16
N THR A 20 2.21 -2.89 -10.26
CA THR A 20 2.62 -1.96 -11.32
C THR A 20 2.39 -0.51 -10.92
N ALA A 21 1.21 -0.21 -10.35
CA ALA A 21 0.87 1.11 -9.85
C ALA A 21 -0.28 1.04 -8.83
N PRO A 22 -0.22 1.80 -7.72
CA PRO A 22 -1.36 1.98 -6.85
C PRO A 22 -2.39 2.93 -7.47
N ILE A 23 -3.68 2.64 -7.24
CA ILE A 23 -4.79 3.49 -7.69
C ILE A 23 -5.21 4.40 -6.54
N VAL A 24 -5.34 5.70 -6.81
CA VAL A 24 -5.77 6.70 -5.82
C VAL A 24 -7.06 7.41 -6.24
N GLY A 25 -8.02 7.48 -5.31
CA GLY A 25 -9.34 8.09 -5.54
C GLY A 25 -9.46 9.50 -4.98
N ALA A 26 -8.50 10.39 -5.24
CA ALA A 26 -8.51 11.75 -4.70
C ALA A 26 -9.79 12.53 -5.10
N ARG A 27 -10.40 13.23 -4.14
CA ARG A 27 -11.58 14.09 -4.33
C ARG A 27 -11.26 15.57 -4.31
N THR A 28 -10.03 15.92 -3.93
CA THR A 28 -9.52 17.29 -3.94
C THR A 28 -8.11 17.34 -4.52
N ALA A 29 -7.72 18.52 -5.03
CA ALA A 29 -6.37 18.74 -5.53
C ALA A 29 -5.30 18.52 -4.45
N GLN A 30 -5.59 18.89 -3.20
CA GLN A 30 -4.67 18.67 -2.08
C GLN A 30 -4.42 17.18 -1.83
N GLN A 31 -5.46 16.33 -1.91
CA GLN A 31 -5.31 14.88 -1.77
C GLN A 31 -4.49 14.29 -2.92
N LEU A 32 -4.72 14.76 -4.16
CA LEU A 32 -3.95 14.33 -5.32
C LEU A 32 -2.47 14.71 -5.17
N MET A 33 -2.19 15.95 -4.78
CA MET A 33 -0.81 16.42 -4.54
C MET A 33 -0.11 15.61 -3.44
N ALA A 34 -0.81 15.29 -2.35
CA ALA A 34 -0.26 14.45 -1.30
C ALA A 34 0.06 13.03 -1.79
N ALA A 35 -0.83 12.44 -2.62
CA ALA A 35 -0.59 11.14 -3.23
C ALA A 35 0.60 11.16 -4.21
N LEU A 36 0.72 12.19 -5.05
CA LEU A 36 1.83 12.32 -6.00
C LEU A 36 3.18 12.60 -5.30
N SER A 37 3.17 13.25 -4.13
CA SER A 37 4.39 13.55 -3.37
C SER A 37 5.18 12.31 -2.92
N VAL A 38 4.57 11.11 -2.98
CA VAL A 38 5.23 9.88 -2.53
C VAL A 38 6.27 9.37 -3.49
N GLU A 39 6.29 9.84 -4.74
CA GLU A 39 7.13 9.29 -5.81
C GLU A 39 8.61 9.18 -5.40
N SER A 40 9.14 10.18 -4.69
CA SER A 40 10.52 10.21 -4.20
C SER A 40 10.73 9.64 -2.80
N LEU A 41 9.67 9.13 -2.14
CA LEU A 41 9.75 8.60 -0.78
C LEU A 41 10.14 7.12 -0.82
N SER A 42 11.26 6.76 -0.21
CA SER A 42 11.62 5.38 0.09
C SER A 42 11.48 5.12 1.59
N LEU A 43 10.86 4.00 1.95
CA LEU A 43 10.70 3.60 3.35
C LEU A 43 11.90 2.76 3.81
N PRO A 44 12.36 2.94 5.05
CA PRO A 44 13.30 2.03 5.70
C PRO A 44 12.76 0.60 5.75
N ASP A 45 13.66 -0.37 5.59
CA ASP A 45 13.34 -1.80 5.61
C ASP A 45 12.55 -2.22 6.84
N GLU A 46 12.83 -1.64 8.01
CA GLU A 46 12.14 -1.98 9.25
C GLU A 46 10.64 -1.63 9.19
N ILE A 47 10.31 -0.51 8.55
CA ILE A 47 8.92 -0.09 8.35
C ILE A 47 8.25 -1.01 7.33
N CYS A 48 8.93 -1.34 6.24
CA CYS A 48 8.42 -2.28 5.24
C CYS A 48 8.11 -3.64 5.87
N ARG A 49 9.04 -4.21 6.64
CA ARG A 49 8.85 -5.51 7.33
C ARG A 49 7.70 -5.46 8.32
N ALA A 50 7.56 -4.38 9.08
CA ALA A 50 6.45 -4.22 10.01
C ALA A 50 5.09 -4.17 9.26
N LEU A 51 5.02 -3.47 8.14
CA LEU A 51 3.82 -3.40 7.30
C LEU A 51 3.50 -4.74 6.63
N ASP A 52 4.52 -5.47 6.17
CA ASP A 52 4.37 -6.80 5.59
C ASP A 52 3.80 -7.80 6.60
N ASP A 53 4.26 -7.76 7.85
CA ASP A 53 3.80 -8.64 8.93
C ASP A 53 2.32 -8.39 9.27
N VAL A 54 1.96 -7.13 9.54
CA VAL A 54 0.58 -6.79 9.94
C VAL A 54 -0.42 -6.87 8.77
N SER A 55 0.05 -6.85 7.52
CA SER A 55 -0.80 -6.86 6.32
C SER A 55 -0.76 -8.20 5.57
N ALA A 56 -0.09 -9.22 6.12
CA ALA A 56 -0.04 -10.54 5.51
C ALA A 56 -1.46 -11.12 5.35
N PRO A 57 -1.82 -11.70 4.19
CA PRO A 57 -3.12 -12.32 4.01
C PRO A 57 -3.34 -13.46 5.02
N VAL A 58 -4.46 -13.40 5.75
CA VAL A 58 -4.84 -14.47 6.70
C VAL A 58 -5.22 -15.76 5.96
N HIS A 59 -5.78 -15.64 4.76
CA HIS A 59 -6.14 -16.73 3.84
C HIS A 59 -5.56 -16.43 2.45
N ARG A 60 -5.02 -17.44 1.78
CA ARG A 60 -4.46 -17.32 0.42
C ARG A 60 -5.50 -17.70 -0.62
N TYR A 61 -5.32 -17.27 -1.86
CA TYR A 61 -6.20 -17.69 -2.94
C TYR A 61 -5.83 -19.11 -3.43
N PRO A 62 -6.80 -20.00 -3.72
CA PRO A 62 -8.23 -19.90 -3.43
C PRO A 62 -8.59 -20.63 -2.12
N ASP A 63 -8.70 -19.90 -1.01
CA ASP A 63 -9.25 -20.44 0.25
C ASP A 63 -10.75 -20.10 0.43
N HIS A 64 -11.39 -19.51 -0.58
CA HIS A 64 -12.84 -19.34 -0.57
C HIS A 64 -13.53 -20.51 -1.26
N ASP A 65 -14.29 -21.23 -0.46
CA ASP A 65 -15.30 -22.22 -0.81
C ASP A 65 -16.44 -21.59 -1.63
N TRP A 66 -16.14 -21.14 -2.85
CA TRP A 66 -17.16 -20.69 -3.82
C TRP A 66 -17.88 -21.87 -4.49
N SER A 67 -17.44 -23.11 -4.19
CA SER A 67 -17.93 -24.37 -4.76
C SER A 67 -19.00 -25.09 -3.91
N THR A 68 -19.38 -24.56 -2.73
CA THR A 68 -20.45 -25.14 -1.89
C THR A 68 -21.77 -24.38 -1.94
N LEU A 69 -21.95 -23.49 -2.92
CA LEU A 69 -23.28 -22.95 -3.29
C LEU A 69 -23.89 -23.75 -4.43
#